data_AF-A0A7R9MJJ8-F1
#
_entry.id   AF-A0A7R9MJJ8-F1
#
_cell.length_a   1.000
_cell.length_b   1.000
_cell.length_c   1.000
_cell.angle_alpha   90.00
_cell.angle_beta   90.00
_cell.angle_gamma   90.00
#
_symmetry.space_group_name_H-M   'P 1'
#
loop_
_entity.id
_entity.type
_entity.pdbx_description
1 polymer ?
#
loop_
_entity_poly.entity_id
_entity_poly.type
_entity_poly.pdbx_seq_one_letter_code
_entity_poly.pdbx_strand_id
1 'polypeptide(L)'
;MLKVVIISLAILLASASSPYKDCGHAEIKTLDISKCSKSPCEFHLDEQVTTDIEFTANQDTTKLTFGMTVDLGSGPVDITKYMPDFDNNG
;
A
#
# COMPACT_ATOMS: atom_id res chain seq x y z
N MET A 1 -4.04 -29.29 -47.46
CA MET A 1 -3.88 -29.66 -46.03
C MET A 1 -3.12 -28.54 -45.34
N LEU A 2 -3.86 -27.57 -44.78
CA LEU A 2 -3.28 -26.34 -44.22
C LEU A 2 -2.84 -26.64 -42.78
N LYS A 3 -1.53 -26.73 -42.55
CA LYS A 3 -0.94 -26.95 -41.22
C LYS A 3 -1.01 -25.64 -40.44
N VAL A 4 -1.92 -25.57 -39.47
CA VAL A 4 -2.01 -24.48 -38.49
C VAL A 4 -0.82 -24.60 -37.54
N VAL A 5 0.17 -23.72 -37.70
CA VAL A 5 1.29 -23.58 -36.76
C VAL A 5 0.80 -22.72 -35.60
N ILE A 6 0.57 -23.37 -34.46
CA ILE A 6 0.12 -22.78 -33.20
C ILE A 6 1.24 -21.88 -32.67
N ILE A 7 1.00 -20.57 -32.66
CA ILE A 7 1.89 -19.57 -32.09
C ILE A 7 1.72 -19.63 -30.56
N SER A 8 2.69 -20.19 -29.86
CA SER A 8 2.74 -20.21 -28.40
C SER A 8 2.96 -18.79 -27.87
N LEU A 9 1.87 -18.17 -27.42
CA LEU A 9 1.85 -16.86 -26.76
C LEU A 9 2.44 -17.02 -25.34
N ALA A 10 3.71 -16.67 -25.16
CA ALA A 10 4.35 -16.62 -23.85
C ALA A 10 3.82 -15.40 -23.08
N ILE A 11 2.99 -15.63 -22.08
CA ILE A 11 2.52 -14.60 -21.16
C ILE A 11 3.64 -14.36 -20.14
N LEU A 12 4.42 -13.30 -20.35
CA LEU A 12 5.30 -12.75 -19.31
C LEU A 12 4.42 -12.15 -18.21
N LEU A 13 4.27 -12.88 -17.10
CA LEU A 13 3.75 -12.30 -15.86
C LEU A 13 4.80 -11.33 -15.33
N ALA A 14 4.64 -10.05 -15.65
CA ALA A 14 5.42 -9.00 -15.01
C ALA A 14 5.06 -8.99 -13.52
N SER A 15 5.96 -9.50 -12.69
CA SER A 15 5.90 -9.33 -11.24
C SER A 15 6.14 -7.85 -10.94
N ALA A 16 5.07 -7.06 -10.88
CA ALA A 16 5.13 -5.71 -10.38
C ALA A 16 5.60 -5.79 -8.92
N SER A 17 6.80 -5.28 -8.65
CA SER A 17 7.29 -5.08 -7.29
C SER A 17 6.29 -4.17 -6.56
N SER A 18 5.66 -4.69 -5.50
CA SER A 18 4.74 -3.90 -4.69
C SER A 18 5.46 -2.67 -4.13
N PRO A 19 4.84 -1.47 -4.14
CA PRO A 19 5.47 -0.24 -3.63
C PRO A 19 5.66 -0.24 -2.11
N TYR A 20 5.17 -1.26 -1.40
CA TYR A 20 5.23 -1.36 0.05
C TYR A 20 5.77 -2.70 0.54
N LYS A 21 6.24 -2.69 1.78
CA LYS A 21 6.67 -3.87 2.53
C LYS A 21 5.83 -3.95 3.81
N ASP A 22 5.14 -5.07 4.00
CA ASP A 22 4.51 -5.37 5.27
C ASP A 22 5.59 -5.66 6.34
N CYS A 23 5.50 -4.97 7.47
CA CYS A 23 6.38 -5.13 8.62
C CYS A 23 5.78 -6.00 9.74
N GLY A 24 4.55 -6.48 9.58
CA GLY A 24 3.85 -7.42 10.45
C GLY A 24 3.96 -8.88 9.95
N HIS A 25 2.86 -9.62 10.06
CA HIS A 25 2.70 -11.03 9.73
C HIS A 25 1.77 -11.26 8.53
N ALA A 26 1.85 -10.40 7.51
CA ALA A 26 1.02 -10.47 6.30
C ALA A 26 -0.48 -10.22 6.56
N GLU A 27 -0.81 -9.43 7.58
CA GLU A 27 -2.17 -8.96 7.81
C GLU A 27 -2.63 -8.03 6.68
N ILE A 28 -1.73 -7.21 6.11
CA ILE A 28 -2.05 -6.27 5.03
C ILE A 28 -2.22 -7.03 3.71
N LYS A 29 -3.41 -6.96 3.12
CA LYS A 29 -3.76 -7.59 1.84
C LYS A 29 -3.50 -6.67 0.67
N THR A 30 -3.93 -5.42 0.79
CA THR A 30 -3.70 -4.39 -0.22
C THR A 30 -3.40 -3.06 0.48
N LEU A 31 -2.58 -2.25 -0.19
CA LEU A 31 -2.31 -0.87 0.18
C LEU A 31 -2.34 -0.06 -1.10
N ASP A 32 -3.37 0.77 -1.25
CA ASP A 32 -3.46 1.75 -2.32
C ASP A 32 -3.15 3.12 -1.75
N ILE A 33 -2.23 3.82 -2.39
CA ILE A 33 -1.85 5.17 -2.02
C ILE A 33 -2.17 6.03 -3.23
N SER A 34 -3.07 7.00 -3.05
CA SER A 34 -3.50 7.88 -4.12
C SER A 34 -2.30 8.45 -4.85
N LYS A 35 -2.31 8.34 -6.18
CA LYS A 35 -1.28 8.88 -7.09
C LYS A 35 0.11 8.23 -6.96
N CYS A 36 0.28 7.17 -6.17
CA CYS A 36 1.49 6.35 -6.21
C CYS A 36 1.32 5.16 -7.17
N SER A 37 1.54 5.41 -8.46
CA SER A 37 1.48 4.35 -9.49
C SER A 37 2.79 3.57 -9.65
N LYS A 38 3.90 4.11 -9.13
CA LYS A 38 5.25 3.55 -9.25
C LYS A 38 6.07 3.86 -8.00
N SER A 39 7.01 2.97 -7.69
CA SER A 39 8.00 3.20 -6.64
C SER A 39 9.29 3.79 -7.24
N PRO A 40 9.92 4.81 -6.61
CA PRO A 40 9.48 5.47 -5.38
C PRO A 40 8.23 6.34 -5.58
N CYS A 41 7.38 6.45 -4.56
CA CYS A 41 6.26 7.39 -4.57
C CYS A 41 6.79 8.82 -4.42
N GLU A 42 6.34 9.73 -5.27
CA GLU A 42 6.62 11.17 -5.13
C GLU A 42 5.37 11.85 -4.58
N PHE A 43 5.55 12.65 -3.52
CA PHE A 43 4.50 13.43 -2.90
C PHE A 43 4.86 14.91 -2.97
N HIS A 44 3.92 15.74 -3.41
CA HIS A 44 4.10 17.18 -3.40
C HIS A 44 3.62 17.79 -2.07
N LEU A 45 4.27 18.88 -1.64
CA LEU A 45 3.80 19.64 -0.50
C LEU A 45 2.39 20.19 -0.77
N ASP A 46 1.58 20.27 0.28
CA ASP A 46 0.18 20.72 0.26
C ASP A 46 -0.77 19.84 -0.59
N GLU A 47 -0.28 18.71 -1.10
CA GLU A 47 -1.10 17.72 -1.77
C GLU A 47 -1.79 16.81 -0.74
N GLN A 48 -3.11 16.64 -0.91
CA GLN A 48 -3.83 15.64 -0.13
C GLN A 48 -3.50 14.24 -0.66
N VAL A 49 -2.99 13.40 0.23
CA VAL A 49 -2.71 11.98 -0.02
C VAL A 49 -3.75 11.15 0.71
N THR A 50 -4.44 10.27 -0.01
CA THR A 50 -5.36 9.27 0.54
C THR A 50 -4.70 7.91 0.53
N THR A 51 -4.95 7.12 1.56
CA THR A 51 -4.44 5.75 1.67
C THR A 51 -5.59 4.83 2.02
N ASP A 52 -5.80 3.83 1.18
CA ASP A 52 -6.78 2.77 1.38
C ASP A 52 -6.05 1.46 1.71
N ILE A 53 -6.43 0.84 2.83
CA ILE A 53 -5.76 -0.35 3.34
C ILE A 53 -6.79 -1.45 3.56
N GLU A 54 -6.58 -2.58 2.91
CA GLU A 54 -7.30 -3.80 3.24
C GLU A 54 -6.40 -4.67 4.12
N PHE A 55 -6.89 -5.07 5.28
CA PHE A 55 -6.17 -5.96 6.18
C PHE A 55 -7.10 -6.98 6.83
N THR A 56 -6.54 -8.12 7.19
CA THR A 56 -7.23 -9.10 8.04
C THR A 56 -6.84 -8.87 9.48
N ALA A 57 -7.82 -8.58 10.34
CA ALA A 57 -7.59 -8.46 11.78
C ALA A 57 -7.02 -9.79 12.33
N ASN A 58 -5.97 -9.69 13.15
CA ASN A 58 -5.32 -10.85 13.78
C ASN A 58 -5.81 -11.11 15.22
N GLN A 59 -6.68 -10.24 15.74
CA GLN A 59 -7.29 -10.35 17.06
C GLN A 59 -8.61 -9.58 17.11
N ASP A 60 -9.48 -9.97 18.04
CA ASP A 60 -10.65 -9.18 18.39
C ASP A 60 -10.21 -7.98 19.25
N THR A 61 -10.71 -6.79 18.91
CA THR A 61 -10.42 -5.56 19.66
C THR A 61 -11.60 -4.60 19.61
N THR A 62 -11.78 -3.83 20.68
CA THR A 62 -12.78 -2.74 20.74
C THR A 62 -12.20 -1.41 20.28
N LYS A 63 -10.90 -1.36 19.96
CA LYS A 63 -10.19 -0.13 19.58
C LYS A 63 -9.20 -0.40 18.46
N LEU A 64 -9.17 0.50 17.49
CA LEU A 64 -8.16 0.58 16.45
C LEU A 64 -7.42 1.90 16.60
N THR A 65 -6.10 1.85 16.52
CA THR A 65 -5.25 3.04 16.58
C THR A 65 -4.38 3.05 15.33
N PHE A 66 -4.44 4.15 14.60
CA PHE A 66 -3.58 4.37 13.44
C PHE A 66 -2.36 5.17 13.87
N GLY A 67 -1.18 4.81 13.36
CA GLY A 67 0.07 5.50 13.65
C GLY A 67 0.87 5.66 12.36
N MET A 68 1.52 6.81 12.21
CA MET A 68 2.34 7.11 11.04
C MET A 68 3.66 7.73 11.45
N THR A 69 4.73 7.15 10.93
CA THR A 69 6.11 7.58 11.16
C THR A 69 6.77 7.81 9.82
N VAL A 70 7.53 8.90 9.69
CA VAL A 70 8.28 9.22 8.48
C VAL A 70 9.77 9.34 8.83
N ASP A 71 10.63 8.73 8.03
CA ASP A 71 12.08 8.90 8.11
C ASP A 71 12.55 9.76 6.93
N LEU A 72 13.09 10.94 7.23
CA LEU A 72 13.66 11.88 6.26
C LEU A 72 15.19 11.84 6.21
N GLY A 73 15.81 10.76 6.72
CA GLY A 73 17.26 10.56 6.79
C GLY A 73 17.91 11.04 8.09
N SER A 74 17.13 11.58 9.03
CA SER A 74 17.58 11.95 10.38
C SER A 74 17.01 11.02 11.47
N GLY A 75 16.32 9.97 11.05
CA GLY A 75 15.62 9.03 11.92
C GLY A 75 14.09 9.18 11.85
N PRO A 76 13.36 8.26 12.51
CA PRO A 76 11.91 8.23 12.48
C PRO A 76 11.30 9.41 13.26
N VAL A 77 10.36 10.11 12.63
CA VAL A 77 9.53 11.17 13.23
C VAL A 77 8.08 10.71 13.24
N ASP A 78 7.47 10.67 14.42
CA ASP A 78 6.04 10.39 14.59
C ASP A 78 5.21 11.60 14.16
N ILE A 79 4.34 11.40 13.16
CA ILE A 79 3.45 12.40 12.61
C ILE A 79 1.98 12.08 12.81
N THR A 80 1.67 11.06 13.62
CA THR A 80 0.30 10.62 13.92
C THR A 80 -0.58 11.76 14.40
N LYS A 81 -0.02 12.68 15.20
CA LYS A 81 -0.73 13.86 15.74
C LYS A 81 -1.23 14.86 14.68
N TYR A 82 -0.73 14.77 13.45
CA TYR A 82 -1.14 15.63 12.34
C TYR A 82 -2.16 14.94 11.41
N MET A 83 -2.47 13.67 11.65
CA MET A 83 -3.56 12.99 10.96
C MET A 83 -4.87 13.37 11.64
N PRO A 84 -5.91 13.79 10.90
CA PRO A 84 -7.22 14.02 11.50
C PRO A 84 -7.73 12.70 12.10
N ASP A 85 -8.45 12.80 13.22
CA ASP A 85 -9.05 11.64 13.89
C ASP A 85 -9.80 10.79 12.87
N PHE A 86 -9.42 9.52 12.79
CA PHE A 86 -10.15 8.52 12.01
C PHE A 86 -11.45 8.24 12.76
N ASP A 87 -12.52 8.95 12.37
CA ASP A 87 -13.84 8.76 12.93
C ASP A 87 -14.33 7.37 12.50
N ASN A 88 -14.26 6.41 13.44
CA ASN A 88 -14.73 5.05 13.26
C ASN A 88 -16.27 5.04 13.33
N ASN A 89 -16.92 5.63 12.33
CA ASN A 89 -18.33 5.33 12.08
C ASN A 89 -18.36 4.02 11.27
N GLY A 90 -18.39 2.93 12.02
CA GLY A 90 -18.62 1.58 11.50
C GLY A 90 -19.97 1.44 10.81
#